data_AF-A0A1I0NNM9-F1
#
_entry.id   AF-A0A1I0NNM9-F1
#
_cell.length_a   1.000
_cell.length_b   1.000
_cell.length_c   1.000
_cell.angle_alpha   90.00
_cell.angle_beta   90.00
_cell.angle_gamma   90.00
#
_symmetry.space_group_name_H-M   'P 1'
#
loop_
_entity.id
_entity.type
_entity.pdbx_description
1 polymer ?
#
loop_
_entity_poly.entity_id
_entity_poly.type
_entity_poly.pdbx_seq_one_letter_code
_entity_poly.pdbx_strand_id
1 'polypeptide(L)'
;MATNGTTTDGTDAIDLTTHVRRRILPALHRIKEPLGGYAICRQHPKEYVGTVKRDLGAVRDALADLAFEPEPIASLKVHDDGRLSAGSWVRRPSALATWQLHVTLFRRGEGTVELFAHREYSWLRHPYKHYTREGWDTESGVERMRSLLSAHGIPFWVE
;
A
#
# COMPACT_ATOMS: atom_id res chain seq x y z
N MET A 1 9.98 -22.41 -52.99
CA MET A 1 10.49 -23.01 -51.74
C MET A 1 10.44 -21.93 -50.67
N ALA A 2 9.98 -22.30 -49.47
CA ALA A 2 9.25 -21.47 -48.52
C ALA A 2 9.92 -20.18 -48.01
N THR A 3 9.03 -19.24 -47.69
CA THR A 3 9.17 -18.00 -46.90
C THR A 3 9.74 -18.22 -45.51
N ASN A 4 10.34 -17.20 -44.91
CA ASN A 4 10.15 -16.92 -43.47
C ASN A 4 10.09 -15.40 -43.24
N GLY A 5 8.90 -14.94 -42.89
CA GLY A 5 8.61 -13.56 -42.49
C GLY A 5 8.86 -13.29 -41.01
N THR A 6 8.72 -12.00 -40.68
CA THR A 6 8.00 -11.42 -39.52
C THR A 6 8.17 -12.16 -38.17
N THR A 7 8.56 -11.53 -37.06
CA THR A 7 7.79 -10.49 -36.36
C THR A 7 8.57 -10.04 -35.11
N THR A 8 8.42 -8.76 -34.75
CA THR A 8 8.65 -8.14 -33.44
C THR A 8 8.33 -9.06 -32.25
N ASP A 9 9.16 -9.04 -31.20
CA ASP A 9 8.59 -9.12 -29.85
C ASP A 9 9.42 -8.36 -28.80
N GLY A 10 8.72 -7.50 -28.07
CA GLY A 10 9.23 -6.76 -26.93
C GLY A 10 9.21 -7.66 -25.71
N THR A 11 10.38 -8.09 -25.22
CA THR A 11 10.44 -8.91 -24.01
C THR A 11 11.73 -8.70 -23.20
N ASP A 12 12.33 -7.51 -23.27
CA ASP A 12 13.58 -7.20 -22.55
C ASP A 12 13.45 -6.08 -21.51
N ALA A 13 12.26 -5.90 -20.95
CA ALA A 13 12.12 -5.28 -19.65
C ALA A 13 11.55 -6.34 -18.71
N ILE A 14 12.45 -7.15 -18.13
CA ILE A 14 12.14 -7.79 -16.85
C ILE A 14 11.76 -6.63 -15.92
N ASP A 15 10.45 -6.48 -15.71
CA ASP A 15 9.83 -5.44 -14.92
C ASP A 15 10.68 -5.15 -13.68
N LEU A 16 10.99 -3.88 -13.42
CA LEU A 16 11.79 -3.44 -12.27
C LEU A 16 11.27 -4.09 -10.97
N THR A 17 9.96 -4.29 -10.90
CA THR A 17 9.25 -5.04 -9.86
C THR A 17 9.76 -6.48 -9.71
N THR A 18 9.99 -7.20 -10.82
CA THR A 18 10.54 -8.56 -10.82
C THR A 18 12.00 -8.59 -10.37
N HIS A 19 12.81 -7.61 -10.75
CA HIS A 19 14.21 -7.53 -10.33
C HIS A 19 14.35 -7.26 -8.83
N VAL A 20 13.54 -6.32 -8.31
CA VAL A 20 13.42 -6.00 -6.88
C VAL A 20 12.89 -7.21 -6.10
N ARG A 21 11.84 -7.88 -6.60
CA ARG A 21 11.31 -9.11 -5.99
C ARG A 21 12.38 -10.19 -5.85
N ARG A 22 13.14 -10.47 -6.92
CA ARG A 22 14.18 -11.51 -6.92
C ARG A 22 15.31 -11.24 -5.92
N ARG A 23 15.62 -9.97 -5.64
CA ARG A 23 16.69 -9.59 -4.70
C ARG A 23 16.24 -9.57 -3.24
N ILE A 24 14.98 -9.24 -2.98
CA ILE A 24 14.44 -9.06 -1.63
C ILE A 24 13.78 -10.33 -1.07
N LEU A 25 13.16 -11.16 -1.93
CA LEU A 25 12.47 -12.40 -1.53
C LEU A 25 13.31 -13.38 -0.67
N PRO A 26 14.61 -13.61 -0.94
CA PRO A 26 15.41 -14.54 -0.12
C PRO A 26 15.66 -14.07 1.32
N ALA A 27 15.83 -12.75 1.52
CA ALA A 27 15.95 -12.17 2.85
C ALA A 27 14.60 -12.23 3.61
N LEU A 28 13.49 -12.09 2.88
CA LEU A 28 12.14 -12.19 3.43
C LEU A 28 11.74 -13.63 3.81
N HIS A 29 12.13 -14.64 3.02
CA HIS A 29 11.84 -16.03 3.34
C HIS A 29 12.40 -16.42 4.73
N ARG A 30 13.64 -15.99 5.01
CA ARG A 30 14.36 -16.24 6.27
C ARG A 30 13.76 -15.53 7.49
N ILE A 31 13.08 -14.40 7.31
CA ILE A 31 12.42 -13.66 8.40
C ILE A 31 11.01 -14.20 8.67
N LYS A 32 10.37 -14.84 7.68
CA LYS A 32 8.93 -15.13 7.66
C LYS A 32 8.55 -16.58 7.97
N GLU A 33 9.48 -17.53 7.95
CA GLU A 33 9.22 -18.95 8.24
C GLU A 33 8.77 -19.27 9.68
N PRO A 34 9.29 -18.65 10.76
CA PRO A 34 9.05 -19.20 12.10
C PRO A 34 7.70 -18.84 12.77
N LEU A 35 6.78 -18.08 12.15
CA LEU A 35 5.69 -17.41 12.92
C LEU A 35 4.27 -17.40 12.32
N GLY A 36 3.91 -18.29 11.38
CA GLY A 36 2.48 -18.54 11.13
C GLY A 36 1.67 -17.44 10.42
N GLY A 37 2.31 -16.65 9.55
CA GLY A 37 1.66 -16.15 8.33
C GLY A 37 1.12 -14.71 8.31
N TYR A 38 0.98 -14.23 7.07
CA TYR A 38 0.18 -13.08 6.63
C TYR A 38 -1.33 -13.31 6.84
N ALA A 39 -1.72 -13.77 8.02
CA ALA A 39 -3.11 -14.05 8.32
C ALA A 39 -3.80 -12.74 8.67
N ILE A 40 -4.43 -12.11 7.68
CA ILE A 40 -5.68 -11.38 7.81
C ILE A 40 -5.90 -10.70 9.18
N CYS A 41 -5.75 -9.37 9.25
CA CYS A 41 -5.97 -8.63 10.50
C CYS A 41 -7.13 -7.65 10.39
N ARG A 42 -7.78 -7.34 11.52
CA ARG A 42 -8.85 -6.34 11.55
C ARG A 42 -8.29 -4.94 11.34
N GLN A 43 -9.00 -4.14 10.56
CA GLN A 43 -8.76 -2.71 10.39
C GLN A 43 -9.16 -1.99 11.67
N HIS A 44 -8.32 -1.10 12.18
CA HIS A 44 -8.64 -0.35 13.40
C HIS A 44 -9.40 0.94 13.04
N PRO A 45 -10.51 1.29 13.72
CA PRO A 45 -11.33 2.46 13.38
C PRO A 45 -10.59 3.80 13.57
N LYS A 46 -9.66 3.89 14.53
CA LYS A 46 -8.80 5.08 14.69
C LYS A 46 -7.89 5.39 13.50
N GLU A 47 -7.71 4.45 12.58
CA GLU A 47 -6.98 4.69 11.33
C GLU A 47 -7.85 5.39 10.28
N TYR A 48 -9.16 5.59 10.51
CA TYR A 48 -10.06 6.12 9.49
C TYR A 48 -9.72 7.56 9.10
N VAL A 49 -9.38 7.74 7.83
CA VAL A 49 -9.09 9.05 7.22
C VAL A 49 -10.38 9.71 6.78
N GLY A 50 -11.21 8.96 6.06
CA GLY A 50 -12.42 9.45 5.42
C GLY A 50 -12.75 8.66 4.16
N THR A 51 -13.85 9.02 3.52
CA THR A 51 -14.29 8.45 2.25
C THR A 51 -14.06 9.44 1.13
N VAL A 52 -13.61 8.93 -0.02
CA VAL A 52 -13.43 9.69 -1.26
C VAL A 52 -14.46 9.21 -2.29
N LYS A 53 -15.14 10.14 -2.96
CA LYS A 53 -16.10 9.86 -4.04
C LYS A 53 -15.38 9.74 -5.38
N ARG A 54 -14.59 8.68 -5.52
CA ARG A 54 -13.90 8.27 -6.74
C ARG A 54 -13.89 6.74 -6.79
N ASP A 55 -13.80 6.16 -7.97
CA ASP A 55 -13.57 4.72 -8.09
C ASP A 55 -12.15 4.34 -7.61
N LEU A 56 -11.92 3.05 -7.43
CA LEU A 56 -10.64 2.55 -6.91
C LEU A 56 -9.46 2.87 -7.82
N GLY A 57 -9.64 2.89 -9.14
CA GLY A 57 -8.56 3.22 -10.08
C GLY A 57 -8.12 4.67 -9.89
N ALA A 58 -9.07 5.59 -9.92
CA ALA A 58 -8.80 7.02 -9.71
C ALA A 58 -8.20 7.33 -8.32
N VAL A 59 -8.54 6.57 -7.28
CA VAL A 59 -7.87 6.70 -5.97
C VAL A 59 -6.43 6.20 -6.00
N ARG A 60 -6.15 5.09 -6.70
CA ARG A 60 -4.78 4.57 -6.85
C ARG A 60 -3.89 5.51 -7.65
N ASP A 61 -4.42 6.10 -8.72
CA ASP A 61 -3.70 7.09 -9.52
C ASP A 61 -3.39 8.34 -8.69
N ALA A 62 -4.37 8.84 -7.93
CA ALA A 62 -4.15 9.97 -7.02
C ALA A 62 -3.12 9.66 -5.93
N LEU A 63 -3.06 8.44 -5.41
CA LEU A 63 -2.01 8.02 -4.47
C LEU A 63 -0.64 7.99 -5.14
N ALA A 64 -0.53 7.51 -6.37
CA ALA A 64 0.71 7.53 -7.13
C ALA A 64 1.20 8.98 -7.37
N ASP A 65 0.30 9.91 -7.72
CA ASP A 65 0.61 11.34 -7.87
C ASP A 65 1.10 11.96 -6.55
N LEU A 66 0.61 11.47 -5.41
CA LEU A 66 1.07 11.84 -4.07
C LEU A 66 2.38 11.16 -3.65
N ALA A 67 3.04 10.45 -4.57
CA ALA A 67 4.25 9.65 -4.35
C ALA A 67 4.08 8.49 -3.35
N PHE A 68 2.88 7.88 -3.32
CA PHE A 68 2.71 6.57 -2.72
C PHE A 68 3.06 5.46 -3.70
N GLU A 69 3.59 4.37 -3.16
CA GLU A 69 3.87 3.13 -3.88
C GLU A 69 3.00 2.00 -3.31
N PRO A 70 2.54 1.03 -4.12
CA PRO A 70 1.91 -0.17 -3.58
C PRO A 70 2.87 -0.90 -2.63
N GLU A 71 2.39 -1.31 -1.45
CA GLU A 71 3.19 -2.09 -0.53
C GLU A 71 2.94 -3.59 -0.75
N PRO A 72 3.92 -4.35 -1.28
CA PRO A 72 3.75 -5.78 -1.54
C PRO A 72 3.75 -6.61 -0.24
N ILE A 73 4.11 -6.00 0.88
CA ILE A 73 4.39 -6.65 2.17
C ILE A 73 3.49 -6.00 3.21
N ALA A 74 2.19 -6.15 3.04
CA ALA A 74 1.19 -5.73 4.02
C ALA A 74 0.26 -6.89 4.36
N SER A 75 -0.18 -6.96 5.61
CA SER A 75 -1.26 -7.88 6.00
C SER A 75 -2.53 -7.52 5.23
N LEU A 76 -3.26 -8.53 4.76
CA LEU A 76 -4.62 -8.30 4.25
C LEU A 76 -5.49 -7.78 5.40
N LYS A 77 -6.13 -6.63 5.22
CA LYS A 77 -6.96 -6.01 6.26
C LYS A 77 -8.43 -6.36 6.03
N VAL A 78 -9.15 -6.62 7.13
CA VAL A 78 -10.60 -6.85 7.13
C VAL A 78 -11.26 -5.68 7.79
N HIS A 79 -12.17 -5.04 7.07
CA HIS A 79 -13.04 -4.00 7.60
C HIS A 79 -14.04 -4.59 8.62
N ASP A 80 -14.62 -3.76 9.48
CA ASP A 80 -15.54 -4.23 10.52
C ASP A 80 -16.81 -4.92 9.97
N ASP A 81 -17.19 -4.60 8.73
CA ASP A 81 -18.30 -5.23 8.00
C ASP A 81 -17.88 -6.46 7.18
N GLY A 82 -16.64 -6.93 7.32
CA GLY A 82 -16.12 -8.12 6.66
C GLY A 82 -15.52 -7.88 5.27
N ARG A 83 -15.58 -6.66 4.72
CA ARG A 83 -14.90 -6.36 3.44
C ARG A 83 -13.39 -6.52 3.56
N LEU A 84 -12.77 -7.05 2.51
CA LEU A 84 -11.31 -7.15 2.41
C LEU A 84 -10.72 -5.88 1.83
N SER A 85 -9.52 -5.51 2.27
CA SER A 85 -8.80 -4.36 1.74
C SER A 85 -8.52 -4.52 0.25
N ALA A 86 -8.80 -3.46 -0.50
CA ALA A 86 -8.62 -3.38 -1.95
C ALA A 86 -7.26 -2.78 -2.35
N GLY A 87 -6.42 -2.41 -1.39
CA GLY A 87 -5.06 -1.93 -1.63
C GLY A 87 -4.34 -1.54 -0.34
N SER A 88 -3.02 -1.62 -0.39
CA SER A 88 -2.10 -1.15 0.64
C SER A 88 -1.00 -0.33 -0.05
N TRP A 89 -0.78 0.88 0.44
CA TRP A 89 0.01 1.91 -0.22
C TRP A 89 0.84 2.66 0.80
N VAL A 90 2.08 2.99 0.44
CA VAL A 90 3.02 3.60 1.38
C VAL A 90 3.76 4.76 0.76
N ARG A 91 3.95 5.81 1.57
CA ARG A 91 4.72 7.00 1.20
C ARG A 91 5.86 7.20 2.17
N ARG A 92 7.05 7.43 1.61
CA ARG A 92 8.29 7.67 2.35
C ARG A 92 9.16 8.69 1.62
N PRO A 93 9.89 9.56 2.33
CA PRO A 93 10.75 10.57 1.71
C PRO A 93 12.00 9.96 1.02
N SER A 94 12.37 8.73 1.38
CA SER A 94 13.42 7.96 0.73
C SER A 94 13.22 6.46 1.01
N ALA A 95 13.86 5.59 0.22
CA ALA A 95 13.73 4.13 0.36
C ALA A 95 14.07 3.62 1.78
N LEU A 96 15.11 4.20 2.40
CA LEU A 96 15.55 3.89 3.77
C LEU A 96 15.13 4.96 4.78
N ALA A 97 13.99 5.61 4.59
CA ALA A 97 13.40 6.43 5.65
C ALA A 97 13.09 5.57 6.88
N THR A 98 13.21 6.13 8.09
CA THR A 98 12.83 5.42 9.33
C THR A 98 11.33 5.19 9.41
N TRP A 99 10.54 6.15 8.93
CA TRP A 99 9.09 6.16 9.04
C TRP A 99 8.45 6.11 7.65
N GLN A 100 7.31 5.43 7.55
CA GLN A 100 6.42 5.43 6.39
C GLN A 100 5.02 5.87 6.81
N LEU A 101 4.31 6.54 5.90
CA LEU A 101 2.86 6.73 5.99
C LEU A 101 2.22 5.60 5.19
N HIS A 102 1.41 4.78 5.83
CA HIS A 102 0.72 3.66 5.20
C HIS A 102 -0.76 3.98 5.11
N VAL A 103 -1.34 3.71 3.94
CA VAL A 103 -2.76 3.83 3.62
C VAL A 103 -3.31 2.49 3.15
N THR A 104 -4.41 2.05 3.77
CA THR A 104 -5.22 0.91 3.35
C THR A 104 -6.51 1.41 2.70
N LEU A 105 -6.92 0.76 1.61
CA LEU A 105 -8.12 1.11 0.84
C LEU A 105 -9.21 0.06 1.00
N PHE A 106 -10.46 0.50 1.14
CA PHE A 106 -11.64 -0.36 1.05
C PHE A 106 -12.63 0.19 0.04
N ARG A 107 -13.12 -0.66 -0.88
CA ARG A 107 -14.19 -0.26 -1.81
C ARG A 107 -15.51 -0.16 -1.06
N ARG A 108 -16.21 0.96 -1.18
CA ARG A 108 -17.57 1.16 -0.64
C ARG A 108 -18.52 1.44 -1.80
N GLY A 109 -19.34 0.45 -2.17
CA GLY A 109 -20.26 0.58 -3.32
C GLY A 109 -19.56 0.97 -4.63
N GLU A 110 -20.31 1.53 -5.57
CA GLU A 110 -19.77 2.06 -6.82
C GLU A 110 -19.28 3.50 -6.64
N GLY A 111 -18.04 3.76 -7.07
CA GLY A 111 -17.49 5.12 -7.10
C GLY A 111 -17.14 5.74 -5.75
N THR A 112 -17.03 4.96 -4.67
CA THR A 112 -16.46 5.46 -3.40
C THR A 112 -15.45 4.49 -2.78
N VAL A 113 -14.45 5.06 -2.10
CA VAL A 113 -13.38 4.32 -1.43
C VAL A 113 -13.14 4.93 -0.06
N GLU A 114 -13.08 4.09 0.95
CA GLU A 114 -12.67 4.45 2.30
C GLU A 114 -11.16 4.30 2.45
N LEU A 115 -10.54 5.29 3.08
CA LEU A 115 -9.11 5.33 3.34
C LEU A 115 -8.86 5.20 4.84
N PHE A 116 -7.90 4.35 5.18
CA PHE A 116 -7.39 4.20 6.54
C PHE A 116 -5.90 4.41 6.53
N ALA A 117 -5.35 5.16 7.49
CA ALA A 117 -3.95 5.48 7.54
C ALA A 117 -3.36 5.39 8.96
N HIS A 118 -2.09 5.05 9.00
CA HIS A 118 -1.25 5.14 10.19
C HIS A 118 0.19 5.45 9.76
N ARG A 119 0.97 5.98 10.69
CA ARG A 119 2.41 6.12 10.56
C ARG A 119 3.08 4.97 11.30
N GLU A 120 4.07 4.37 10.67
CA GLU A 120 4.77 3.21 11.21
C GLU A 120 6.25 3.20 10.80
N TYR A 121 7.03 2.31 11.39
CA TYR A 121 8.38 2.08 10.94
C TYR A 121 8.41 1.51 9.52
N SER A 122 9.37 2.00 8.72
CA SER A 122 9.63 1.50 7.38
C SER A 122 10.03 0.03 7.42
N TRP A 123 9.29 -0.86 6.76
CA TRP A 123 9.69 -2.28 6.71
C TRP A 123 11.02 -2.50 5.99
N LEU A 124 11.40 -1.59 5.06
CA LEU A 124 12.67 -1.66 4.34
C LEU A 124 13.88 -1.40 5.26
N ARG A 125 13.74 -0.51 6.24
CA ARG A 125 14.83 -0.15 7.17
C ARG A 125 14.73 -0.86 8.51
N HIS A 126 13.51 -1.09 9.00
CA HIS A 126 13.21 -1.58 10.34
C HIS A 126 12.15 -2.70 10.30
N PRO A 127 12.42 -3.82 9.60
CA PRO A 127 11.43 -4.89 9.37
C PRO A 127 10.87 -5.48 10.67
N TYR A 128 11.69 -5.63 11.72
CA TYR A 128 11.25 -6.16 13.01
C TYR A 128 10.32 -5.19 13.74
N LYS A 129 10.65 -3.89 13.75
CA LYS A 129 9.82 -2.87 14.41
C LYS A 129 8.48 -2.68 13.70
N HIS A 130 8.51 -2.72 12.36
CA HIS A 130 7.31 -2.74 11.53
C HIS A 130 6.42 -3.94 11.88
N TYR A 131 6.99 -5.16 11.89
CA TYR A 131 6.24 -6.38 12.20
C TYR A 131 5.62 -6.38 13.61
N THR A 132 6.35 -5.91 14.61
CA THR A 132 5.88 -5.81 16.01
C THR A 132 4.94 -4.63 16.25
N ARG A 133 4.66 -3.81 15.22
CA ARG A 133 3.84 -2.60 15.28
C ARG A 133 4.36 -1.58 16.32
N GLU A 134 5.67 -1.58 16.55
CA GLU A 134 6.31 -0.56 17.39
C GLU A 134 6.05 0.82 16.76
N GLY A 135 5.70 1.83 17.56
CA GLY A 135 5.47 3.18 17.05
C GLY A 135 4.30 3.33 16.09
N TRP A 136 3.32 2.42 16.14
CA TRP A 136 2.08 2.50 15.37
C TRP A 136 1.25 3.72 15.79
N ASP A 137 1.25 4.74 14.95
CA ASP A 137 0.69 6.05 15.22
C ASP A 137 -0.45 6.36 14.25
N THR A 138 -1.68 6.08 14.69
CA THR A 138 -2.89 6.27 13.89
C THR A 138 -3.25 7.74 13.76
N GLU A 139 -3.07 8.53 14.82
CA GLU A 139 -3.43 9.94 14.87
C GLU A 139 -2.60 10.76 13.87
N SER A 140 -1.26 10.69 13.96
CA SER A 140 -0.40 11.40 13.01
C SER A 140 -0.56 10.85 11.59
N GLY A 141 -0.85 9.55 11.43
CA GLY A 141 -1.12 8.95 10.13
C GLY A 141 -2.36 9.54 9.46
N VAL A 142 -3.48 9.61 10.19
CA VAL A 142 -4.74 10.19 9.72
C VAL A 142 -4.57 11.67 9.39
N GLU A 143 -3.99 12.45 10.29
CA GLU A 143 -3.76 13.88 10.09
C GLU A 143 -2.91 14.17 8.85
N ARG A 144 -1.81 13.44 8.67
CA ARG A 144 -0.93 13.59 7.50
C ARG A 144 -1.65 13.21 6.21
N MET A 145 -2.44 12.14 6.22
CA MET A 145 -3.17 11.74 5.02
C MET A 145 -4.24 12.76 4.66
N ARG A 146 -5.02 13.26 5.63
CA ARG A 146 -5.99 14.35 5.42
C ARG A 146 -5.33 15.62 4.90
N SER A 147 -4.16 15.97 5.44
CA SER A 147 -3.38 17.12 4.98
C SER A 147 -2.93 16.96 3.53
N LEU A 148 -2.46 15.77 3.14
CA LEU A 148 -2.06 15.49 1.75
C LEU A 148 -3.24 15.57 0.78
N LEU A 149 -4.39 14.97 1.13
CA LEU A 149 -5.60 15.04 0.33
C LEU A 149 -6.07 16.49 0.15
N SER A 150 -6.13 17.25 1.24
CA SER A 150 -6.57 18.65 1.22
C SER A 150 -5.63 19.53 0.40
N ALA A 151 -4.31 19.37 0.58
CA ALA A 151 -3.30 20.15 -0.14
C ALA A 151 -3.33 19.91 -1.67
N HIS A 152 -3.84 18.75 -2.11
CA HIS A 152 -3.97 18.40 -3.53
C HIS A 152 -5.41 18.49 -4.04
N GLY A 153 -6.31 19.13 -3.29
CA GLY A 153 -7.70 19.35 -3.70
C GLY A 153 -8.50 18.06 -3.91
N ILE A 154 -8.16 16.98 -3.19
CA ILE A 154 -8.91 15.72 -3.23
C ILE A 154 -9.99 15.78 -2.13
N PRO A 155 -11.27 15.94 -2.50
CA PRO A 155 -12.33 16.04 -1.51
C PRO A 155 -12.58 14.69 -0.83
N PHE A 156 -12.77 14.73 0.49
CA PHE A 156 -13.16 13.59 1.32
C PHE A 156 -14.13 14.06 2.40
N TRP A 157 -14.90 13.13 2.97
CA TRP A 157 -15.75 13.37 4.13
C TRP A 157 -15.50 12.31 5.20
N VAL A 158 -15.92 12.62 6.42
CA VAL A 158 -15.87 11.73 7.59
C VAL A 158 -17.31 11.51 8.03
N GLU A 159 -17.69 10.25 8.26
CA GLU A 159 -18.98 9.84 8.82
C GLU A 159 -18.88 9.55 10.31
#